data_AF-A0A4Y8D4R9-F1
#
_entry.id   AF-A0A4Y8D4R9-F1
#
_cell.length_a   1.000
_cell.length_b   1.000
_cell.length_c   1.000
_cell.angle_alpha   90.00
_cell.angle_beta   90.00
_cell.angle_gamma   90.00
#
_symmetry.space_group_name_H-M   'P 1'
#
loop_
_entity.id
_entity.type
_entity.pdbx_description
1 polymer ?
#
loop_
_entity_poly.entity_id
_entity_poly.type
_entity_poly.pdbx_seq_one_letter_code
_entity_poly.pdbx_strand_id
1 'polypeptide(L)'
;MVIRLGIVRGRSNYVKVMTITSTVKDGHEYVPIAPTPKRPYAIQIQLCNSLGYFRGQWVRRFTALRLDSYLKIDSCYEVPIQALEQTSDYYGNPLCIRPGRGAGGLAELNDYIRRRDHIREMEKINREMEKQDELLKAVENLTLNDG
;
A
#
# COMPACT_ATOMS: atom_id res chain seq x y z
N MET A 1 9.24 -8.50 -7.46
CA MET A 1 9.85 -7.18 -7.24
C MET A 1 9.13 -6.49 -6.09
N VAL A 2 9.83 -5.77 -5.24
CA VAL A 2 9.24 -5.10 -4.06
C VAL A 2 9.68 -3.63 -3.99
N ILE A 3 8.87 -2.80 -3.34
CA ILE A 3 9.24 -1.45 -2.92
C ILE A 3 9.56 -1.47 -1.44
N ARG A 4 10.71 -0.89 -1.08
CA ARG A 4 11.05 -0.56 0.30
C ARG A 4 10.24 0.65 0.78
N LEU A 5 9.54 0.48 1.89
CA LEU A 5 8.78 1.55 2.55
C LEU A 5 9.61 2.26 3.63
N GLY A 6 10.46 1.53 4.36
CA GLY A 6 11.22 2.10 5.46
C GLY A 6 11.91 1.04 6.32
N ILE A 7 12.66 1.48 7.32
CA ILE A 7 13.31 0.60 8.31
C ILE A 7 12.29 0.20 9.37
N VAL A 8 12.36 -1.06 9.84
CA VAL A 8 11.54 -1.53 10.96
C VAL A 8 12.03 -0.91 12.26
N ARG A 9 11.12 -0.28 13.01
CA ARG A 9 11.45 0.36 14.29
C ARG A 9 11.99 -0.70 15.26
N GLY A 10 13.16 -0.46 15.85
CA GLY A 10 13.83 -1.40 16.76
C GLY A 10 14.62 -2.52 16.08
N ARG A 11 14.60 -2.63 14.74
CA ARG A 11 15.35 -3.65 13.98
C ARG A 11 16.01 -3.01 12.75
N SER A 12 17.18 -2.39 12.95
CA SER A 12 17.85 -1.59 11.92
C SER A 12 18.26 -2.37 10.65
N ASN A 13 18.45 -3.68 10.76
CA ASN A 13 18.77 -4.58 9.65
C ASN A 13 17.53 -5.12 8.92
N TYR A 14 16.31 -4.69 9.30
CA TYR A 14 15.06 -5.08 8.66
C TYR A 14 14.37 -3.89 8.02
N VAL A 15 13.70 -4.15 6.90
CA VAL A 15 12.90 -3.16 6.18
C VAL A 15 11.50 -3.68 5.91
N LYS A 16 10.54 -2.75 5.92
CA LYS A 16 9.19 -2.99 5.43
C LYS A 16 9.16 -2.91 3.93
N VAL A 17 8.60 -3.92 3.29
CA VAL A 17 8.47 -4.02 1.84
C VAL A 17 7.05 -4.38 1.43
N MET A 18 6.65 -3.89 0.25
CA MET A 18 5.40 -4.24 -0.42
C MET A 18 5.67 -4.71 -1.84
N THR A 19 4.87 -5.64 -2.32
CA THR A 19 5.07 -6.27 -3.63
C THR A 19 4.57 -5.38 -4.76
N ILE A 20 5.41 -5.19 -5.78
CA ILE A 20 4.97 -4.69 -7.10
C ILE A 20 4.51 -5.89 -7.93
N THR A 21 3.33 -5.76 -8.54
CA THR A 21 2.74 -6.77 -9.43
C THR A 21 2.17 -6.11 -10.68
N SER A 22 2.15 -6.85 -11.79
CA SER A 22 1.37 -6.50 -12.99
C SER A 22 -0.03 -7.13 -13.00
N THR A 23 -0.31 -8.02 -12.05
CA THR A 23 -1.59 -8.74 -11.96
C THR A 23 -2.36 -8.31 -10.72
N VAL A 24 -3.62 -7.94 -10.94
CA VAL A 24 -4.61 -7.61 -9.92
C VAL A 24 -5.54 -8.82 -9.78
N LYS A 25 -5.82 -9.23 -8.54
CA LYS A 25 -6.72 -10.34 -8.23
C LYS A 25 -7.88 -9.86 -7.38
N ASP A 26 -9.03 -10.47 -7.55
CA ASP A 26 -10.21 -10.17 -6.71
C ASP A 26 -9.94 -10.51 -5.24
N GLY A 27 -10.57 -9.76 -4.33
CA GLY A 27 -10.38 -9.91 -2.89
C GLY A 27 -9.05 -9.36 -2.35
N HIS A 28 -8.19 -8.82 -3.21
CA HIS A 28 -6.94 -8.17 -2.84
C HIS A 28 -6.96 -6.67 -3.14
N GLU A 29 -6.12 -5.93 -2.43
CA GLU A 29 -6.06 -4.47 -2.59
C GLU A 29 -4.77 -3.98 -3.20
N TYR A 30 -4.93 -3.02 -4.11
CA TYR A 30 -3.86 -2.52 -4.94
C TYR A 30 -3.96 -1.02 -5.13
N VAL A 31 -2.80 -0.37 -5.18
CA VAL A 31 -2.66 1.04 -5.54
C VAL A 31 -1.82 1.13 -6.82
N PRO A 32 -2.22 1.92 -7.83
CA PRO A 32 -1.47 2.03 -9.06
C PRO A 32 -0.10 2.69 -8.84
N ILE A 33 0.88 2.20 -9.59
CA ILE A 33 2.20 2.83 -9.76
C ILE A 33 2.31 3.17 -11.24
N ALA A 34 2.20 4.46 -11.58
CA ALA A 34 2.30 4.90 -12.95
C ALA A 34 2.65 6.40 -13.03
N PRO A 35 3.22 6.87 -14.15
CA PRO A 35 3.35 8.30 -14.41
C PRO A 35 1.99 8.97 -14.69
N THR A 36 1.05 8.24 -15.31
CA THR A 36 -0.29 8.74 -15.65
C THR A 36 -1.31 8.24 -14.63
N PRO A 37 -2.19 9.12 -14.09
CA PRO A 37 -3.26 8.73 -13.17
C PRO A 37 -4.15 7.61 -13.72
N LYS A 38 -4.26 6.49 -12.99
CA LYS A 38 -5.23 5.43 -13.29
C LYS A 38 -6.52 5.70 -12.51
N ARG A 39 -7.65 5.84 -13.21
CA ARG A 39 -8.99 5.89 -12.58
C ARG A 39 -9.51 4.47 -12.35
N PRO A 40 -10.35 4.21 -11.33
CA PRO A 40 -10.91 5.13 -10.33
C PRO A 40 -10.15 5.11 -8.98
N TYR A 41 -8.84 4.87 -8.97
CA TYR A 41 -8.09 4.71 -7.71
C TYR A 41 -8.03 6.03 -6.91
N ALA A 42 -8.23 5.91 -5.60
CA ALA A 42 -8.24 7.06 -4.68
C ALA A 42 -6.89 7.76 -4.58
N ILE A 43 -5.79 7.00 -4.69
CA ILE A 43 -4.42 7.50 -4.70
C ILE A 43 -3.60 6.82 -5.80
N GLN A 44 -2.47 7.42 -6.16
CA GLN A 44 -1.50 6.83 -7.08
C GLN A 44 -0.08 7.06 -6.59
N ILE A 45 0.72 6.00 -6.50
CA ILE A 45 2.10 6.08 -6.05
C ILE A 45 2.98 6.68 -7.14
N GLN A 46 3.74 7.70 -6.75
CA GLN A 46 4.78 8.30 -7.56
C GLN A 46 6.13 7.72 -7.19
N LEU A 47 6.86 7.22 -8.19
CA LEU A 47 8.24 6.81 -8.01
C LEU A 47 9.19 8.02 -8.05
N CYS A 48 10.35 7.87 -7.42
CA CYS A 48 11.41 8.84 -7.50
C CYS A 48 11.91 8.94 -8.94
N ASN A 49 12.15 10.16 -9.42
CA ASN A 49 12.81 10.41 -10.71
C ASN A 49 14.26 10.80 -10.43
N SER A 50 15.18 10.39 -11.28
CA SER A 50 16.58 10.76 -11.13
C SER A 50 16.95 11.96 -12.02
N LEU A 51 18.11 12.56 -11.73
CA LEU A 51 18.79 13.47 -12.64
C LEU A 51 19.95 12.71 -13.28
N GLY A 52 20.06 12.81 -14.59
CA GLY A 52 21.18 12.23 -15.32
C GLY A 52 21.74 13.22 -16.32
N TYR A 53 23.03 13.12 -16.60
CA TYR A 53 23.65 13.89 -17.67
C TYR A 53 23.39 13.18 -19.01
N PHE A 54 22.94 13.93 -20.01
CA PHE A 54 22.70 13.42 -21.37
C PHE A 54 23.01 14.53 -22.37
N ARG A 55 23.88 14.22 -23.35
CA ARG A 55 24.26 15.14 -24.44
C ARG A 55 24.65 16.55 -23.98
N GLY A 56 25.45 16.64 -22.91
CA GLY A 56 25.95 17.94 -22.42
C GLY A 56 24.99 18.68 -21.47
N GLN A 57 23.84 18.11 -21.13
CA GLN A 57 22.86 18.75 -20.26
C GLN A 57 22.36 17.83 -19.15
N TRP A 58 22.02 18.42 -18.00
CA TRP A 58 21.30 17.72 -16.93
C TRP A 58 19.85 17.54 -17.34
N VAL A 59 19.40 16.30 -17.47
CA VAL A 59 18.03 15.95 -17.82
C VAL A 59 17.39 15.15 -16.68
N ARG A 60 16.09 15.37 -16.47
CA ARG A 60 15.30 14.57 -15.55
C ARG A 60 14.98 13.23 -16.21
N ARG A 61 15.35 12.13 -15.57
CA ARG A 61 15.03 10.77 -16.00
C ARG A 61 13.84 10.27 -15.19
N PHE A 62 12.76 9.99 -15.89
CA PHE A 62 11.55 9.45 -15.29
C PHE A 62 11.73 7.95 -15.08
N THR A 63 11.39 7.47 -13.89
CA THR A 63 11.44 6.04 -13.61
C THR A 63 10.42 5.30 -14.47
N ALA A 64 10.92 4.36 -15.26
CA ALA A 64 10.15 3.56 -16.17
C ALA A 64 9.70 2.28 -15.48
N LEU A 65 8.39 2.16 -15.32
CA LEU A 65 7.72 0.94 -14.89
C LEU A 65 6.67 0.57 -15.93
N ARG A 66 6.34 -0.72 -16.06
CA ARG A 66 5.27 -1.13 -16.99
C ARG A 66 3.97 -0.44 -16.60
N LEU A 67 3.17 0.00 -17.58
CA LEU A 67 1.94 0.76 -17.33
C LEU A 67 0.93 -0.03 -16.50
N ASP A 68 0.97 -1.35 -16.52
CA ASP A 68 0.15 -2.28 -15.75
C ASP A 68 0.69 -2.54 -14.34
N SER A 69 1.54 -1.67 -13.78
CA SER A 69 2.12 -1.90 -12.45
C SER A 69 1.24 -1.41 -11.28
N TYR A 70 1.21 -2.20 -10.22
CA TYR A 70 0.46 -1.94 -9.00
C TYR A 70 1.27 -2.33 -7.75
N LEU A 71 1.07 -1.59 -6.66
CA LEU A 71 1.55 -1.92 -5.33
C LEU A 71 0.46 -2.71 -4.62
N LYS A 72 0.75 -3.93 -4.17
CA LYS A 72 -0.17 -4.72 -3.35
C LYS A 72 -0.08 -4.23 -1.89
N ILE A 73 -1.19 -3.67 -1.38
CA ILE A 73 -1.21 -2.92 -0.10
C ILE A 73 -1.92 -3.63 1.06
N ASP A 74 -2.52 -4.77 0.79
CA ASP A 74 -3.07 -5.68 1.81
C ASP A 74 -2.01 -6.62 2.40
N SER A 75 -0.81 -6.67 1.82
CA SER A 75 0.32 -7.47 2.29
C SER A 75 1.58 -6.62 2.46
N CYS A 76 2.08 -6.52 3.68
CA CYS A 76 3.34 -5.85 4.03
C CYS A 76 4.25 -6.85 4.74
N TYR A 77 5.50 -6.94 4.30
CA TYR A 77 6.47 -7.90 4.83
C TYR A 77 7.64 -7.19 5.49
N GLU A 78 8.18 -7.77 6.55
CA GLU A 78 9.44 -7.35 7.15
C GLU A 78 10.53 -8.34 6.71
N VAL A 79 11.55 -7.84 6.04
CA VAL A 79 12.63 -8.68 5.50
C VAL A 79 14.00 -8.13 5.90
N PRO A 80 15.02 -8.98 6.10
CA PRO A 80 16.39 -8.53 6.27
C PRO A 80 16.84 -7.73 5.04
N ILE A 81 17.55 -6.62 5.23
CA ILE A 81 18.08 -5.82 4.12
C ILE A 81 18.99 -6.66 3.21
N GLN A 82 19.75 -7.58 3.79
CA GLN A 82 20.66 -8.48 3.06
C GLN A 82 19.95 -9.49 2.15
N ALA A 83 18.64 -9.72 2.36
CA ALA A 83 17.83 -10.58 1.50
C ALA A 83 17.28 -9.84 0.27
N LEU A 84 17.60 -8.55 0.12
CA LEU A 84 17.14 -7.71 -0.99
C LEU A 84 18.30 -7.37 -1.91
N GLU A 85 18.05 -7.53 -3.22
CA GLU A 85 18.90 -7.01 -4.27
C GLU A 85 18.28 -5.74 -4.85
N GLN A 86 19.10 -4.71 -5.07
CA GLN A 86 18.62 -3.47 -5.67
C GLN A 86 18.36 -3.68 -7.17
N THR A 87 17.10 -3.50 -7.58
CA THR A 87 16.72 -3.49 -9.00
C THR A 87 16.54 -2.04 -9.49
N SER A 88 17.02 -1.79 -10.70
CA SER A 88 16.81 -0.54 -11.42
C SER A 88 15.90 -0.75 -12.64
N ASP A 89 15.28 0.32 -13.12
CA ASP A 89 14.60 0.30 -14.41
C ASP A 89 15.60 0.19 -15.58
N TYR A 90 15.06 0.16 -16.81
CA TYR A 90 15.84 0.13 -18.05
C TYR A 90 16.83 1.30 -18.18
N TYR A 91 16.57 2.44 -17.54
CA TYR A 91 17.39 3.65 -17.59
C TYR A 91 18.35 3.77 -16.39
N GLY A 92 18.42 2.75 -15.54
CA GLY A 92 19.25 2.72 -14.34
C GLY A 92 18.65 3.47 -13.13
N ASN A 93 17.39 3.89 -13.18
CA ASN A 93 16.74 4.55 -12.07
C ASN A 93 16.35 3.55 -10.97
N PRO A 94 16.62 3.85 -9.69
CA PRO A 94 16.19 3.00 -8.60
C PRO A 94 14.67 3.02 -8.44
N LEU A 95 14.08 1.86 -8.18
CA LEU A 95 12.65 1.74 -7.90
C LEU A 95 12.36 2.05 -6.43
N CYS A 96 12.16 3.34 -6.12
CA CYS A 96 11.74 3.79 -4.80
C CYS A 96 10.59 4.79 -4.89
N ILE A 97 9.74 4.84 -3.86
CA ILE A 97 8.68 5.85 -3.76
C ILE A 97 9.32 7.23 -3.62
N ARG A 98 8.72 8.23 -4.26
CA ARG A 98 9.14 9.63 -4.15
C ARG A 98 9.25 10.04 -2.67
N PRO A 99 10.43 10.50 -2.22
CA PRO A 99 10.59 11.02 -0.87
C PRO A 99 9.92 12.40 -0.73
N GLY A 100 9.45 12.73 0.48
CA GLY A 100 8.98 14.08 0.83
C GLY A 100 7.46 14.24 0.91
N ARG A 101 7.01 15.50 1.08
CA ARG A 101 5.60 15.89 1.18
C ARG A 101 5.01 16.08 -0.23
N GLY A 102 3.81 15.55 -0.45
CA GLY A 102 3.08 15.69 -1.70
C GLY A 102 2.33 14.42 -2.10
N ALA A 103 1.42 14.57 -3.06
CA ALA A 103 0.63 13.48 -3.59
C ALA A 103 1.51 12.38 -4.23
N GLY A 104 1.11 11.13 -3.99
CA GLY A 104 1.74 9.89 -4.42
C GLY A 104 3.00 9.50 -3.65
N GLY A 105 3.37 10.25 -2.63
CA GLY A 105 4.50 9.93 -1.76
C GLY A 105 4.18 8.87 -0.70
N LEU A 106 5.21 8.46 0.03
CA LEU A 106 5.09 7.46 1.10
C LEU A 106 4.15 7.91 2.23
N ALA A 107 4.11 9.22 2.53
CA ALA A 107 3.23 9.77 3.55
C ALA A 107 1.75 9.55 3.18
N GLU A 108 1.36 9.85 1.94
CA GLU A 108 -0.02 9.64 1.49
C GLU A 108 -0.39 8.15 1.45
N LEU A 109 0.54 7.28 1.04
CA LEU A 109 0.34 5.83 1.11
C LEU A 109 0.07 5.37 2.55
N ASN A 110 0.88 5.82 3.51
CA ASN A 110 0.71 5.47 4.92
C ASN A 110 -0.62 6.00 5.47
N ASP A 111 -1.00 7.24 5.14
CA ASP A 111 -2.27 7.83 5.55
C ASP A 111 -3.47 7.07 4.94
N TYR A 112 -3.37 6.69 3.66
CA TYR A 112 -4.39 5.91 2.98
C TYR A 112 -4.59 4.54 3.63
N ILE A 113 -3.50 3.81 3.88
CA ILE A 113 -3.52 2.51 4.58
C ILE A 113 -4.14 2.66 5.97
N ARG A 114 -3.71 3.67 6.74
CA ARG A 114 -4.22 3.93 8.08
C ARG A 114 -5.73 4.21 8.08
N ARG A 115 -6.22 5.04 7.14
CA ARG A 115 -7.65 5.34 7.02
C ARG A 115 -8.46 4.10 6.66
N ARG A 116 -7.96 3.32 5.69
CA ARG A 116 -8.57 2.05 5.30
C ARG A 116 -8.68 1.09 6.49
N ASP A 117 -7.58 0.89 7.22
CA ASP A 117 -7.54 -0.04 8.34
C ASP A 117 -8.48 0.40 9.46
N HIS A 118 -8.54 1.70 9.75
CA HIS A 118 -9.49 2.27 10.70
C HIS A 118 -10.96 2.05 10.29
N ILE A 119 -11.31 2.27 9.02
CA ILE A 119 -12.66 2.03 8.50
C ILE A 119 -13.04 0.55 8.69
N ARG A 120 -12.14 -0.37 8.33
CA ARG A 120 -12.37 -1.81 8.48
C ARG A 120 -12.54 -2.23 9.94
N GLU A 121 -11.77 -1.64 10.83
CA GLU A 121 -11.89 -1.89 12.27
C GLU A 121 -13.25 -1.43 12.80
N MET A 122 -13.70 -0.23 12.42
CA MET A 122 -15.04 0.27 12.76
C MET A 122 -16.16 -0.60 12.20
N GLU A 123 -16.07 -1.02 10.93
CA GLU A 123 -17.04 -1.93 10.31
C GLU A 123 -17.07 -3.31 11.00
N LYS A 124 -15.94 -3.76 11.54
CA LYS A 124 -15.88 -5.01 12.31
C LYS A 124 -16.60 -4.83 13.65
N ILE A 125 -16.33 -3.74 14.36
CA ILE A 125 -16.99 -3.43 15.65
C ILE A 125 -18.50 -3.31 15.47
N ASN A 126 -18.97 -2.59 14.45
CA ASN A 126 -20.39 -2.44 14.18
C ASN A 126 -21.08 -3.79 13.93
N ARG A 127 -20.47 -4.67 13.11
CA ARG A 127 -20.98 -6.02 12.85
C ARG A 127 -21.02 -6.90 14.10
N GLU A 128 -20.07 -6.73 15.02
CA GLU A 128 -20.06 -7.46 16.29
C GLU A 128 -21.20 -6.97 17.20
N MET A 129 -21.42 -5.66 17.27
CA MET A 129 -22.51 -5.05 18.03
C MET A 129 -23.89 -5.46 17.51
N GLU A 130 -24.10 -5.46 16.19
CA GLU A 130 -25.36 -5.90 15.57
C GLU A 130 -25.67 -7.36 15.93
N LYS A 131 -24.67 -8.25 15.89
CA LYS A 131 -24.84 -9.65 16.29
C LYS A 131 -25.17 -9.79 17.78
N GLN A 132 -24.59 -8.98 18.65
CA GLN A 132 -24.89 -9.00 20.07
C GLN A 132 -26.32 -8.53 20.36
N ASP A 133 -26.79 -7.49 19.66
CA ASP A 133 -28.17 -7.00 19.77
C ASP A 133 -29.18 -8.05 19.28
N GLU A 134 -28.89 -8.73 18.17
CA GLU A 134 -29.71 -9.85 17.67
C GLU A 134 -29.76 -11.02 18.66
N LEU A 135 -28.63 -11.39 19.25
CA LEU A 135 -28.56 -12.44 20.27
C LEU A 135 -29.35 -12.07 21.54
N LEU A 136 -29.24 -10.83 22.01
CA LEU A 136 -29.99 -10.34 23.17
C LEU A 136 -31.50 -10.40 22.92
N LYS A 137 -31.97 -9.92 21.76
CA LYS A 137 -33.38 -10.02 21.35
C LYS A 137 -33.86 -11.46 21.26
N ALA A 138 -33.04 -12.37 20.74
CA ALA A 138 -33.39 -13.79 20.66
C ALA A 138 -33.54 -14.43 22.05
N VAL A 139 -32.65 -14.09 22.99
CA VAL A 139 -32.73 -14.58 24.37
C VAL A 139 -33.96 -14.03 25.10
N GLU A 140 -34.25 -12.73 24.96
CA GLU A 140 -35.45 -12.11 25.57
C GLU A 140 -36.74 -12.79 25.09
N ASN A 141 -36.86 -13.04 23.78
CA ASN A 141 -38.02 -13.72 23.19
C ASN A 141 -38.18 -15.18 23.65
N LEU A 142 -37.07 -15.88 23.94
CA LEU A 142 -37.13 -17.23 24.51
C LEU A 142 -37.61 -17.21 25.97
N THR A 143 -37.12 -16.25 26.77
CA THR A 143 -37.51 -16.12 28.18
C THR A 143 -38.96 -15.68 28.39
N LEU A 144 -39.57 -15.00 27.41
CA LEU A 144 -40.96 -14.54 27.46
C LEU A 144 -41.98 -15.59 27.00
N ASN A 145 -41.55 -16.68 26.37
CA ASN A 145 -42.44 -17.77 25.92
C ASN A 145 -42.57 -18.93 26.93
N ASP A 146 -41.82 -18.90 28.03
CA ASP A 146 -41.80 -19.94 29.08
C ASP A 146 -42.59 -19.56 30.36
N GLY A 147 -43.36 -18.46 30.35
CA GLY A 147 -44.20 -18.01 31.46
C GLY A 147 -45.67 -17.85 31.07
#